data_AF-A0A8C0GRK5-F1
#
_entry.id   AF-A0A8C0GRK5-F1
#
_cell.length_a   1.000
_cell.length_b   1.000
_cell.length_c   1.000
_cell.angle_alpha   90.00
_cell.angle_beta   90.00
_cell.angle_gamma   90.00
#
_symmetry.space_group_name_H-M   'P 1'
#
loop_
_entity.id
_entity.type
_entity.pdbx_description
1 polymer ?
#
loop_
_entity_poly.entity_id
_entity_poly.type
_entity_poly.pdbx_seq_one_letter_code
_entity_poly.pdbx_strand_id
1 'polypeptide(L)' 'MAAPGSSVLCLFDVDGTLTAPRQKITAEMADFLQKLRKKVRVGVVGGSDFDKVQEQLGDDEHSKSPG' A
#
# COMPACT_ATOMS: atom_id res chain seq x y z
N MET A 1 4.16 24.12 -17.43
CA MET A 1 3.26 24.64 -16.38
C MET A 1 2.41 23.46 -15.89
N ALA A 2 2.65 22.96 -14.68
CA ALA A 2 1.83 21.88 -14.10
C ALA A 2 0.51 22.47 -13.59
N ALA A 3 -0.60 21.74 -13.76
CA ALA A 3 -1.91 22.17 -13.29
C ALA A 3 -1.91 22.37 -11.75
N PRO A 4 -2.65 23.36 -11.22
CA PRO A 4 -2.69 23.65 -9.79
C PRO A 4 -3.62 22.64 -9.08
N GLY A 5 -3.01 21.58 -8.60
CA GLY A 5 -3.58 20.59 -7.68
C GLY A 5 -2.41 19.78 -7.18
N SER A 6 -1.96 20.07 -5.95
CA SER A 6 -0.69 19.62 -5.40
C SER A 6 -0.40 18.16 -5.75
N SER A 7 0.64 17.93 -6.56
CA SER A 7 1.09 16.60 -6.97
C SER A 7 1.79 15.90 -5.79
N VAL A 8 1.05 15.69 -4.71
CA VAL A 8 1.55 15.03 -3.50
C VAL A 8 1.58 13.54 -3.75
N LEU A 9 2.78 12.99 -3.64
CA LEU A 9 3.05 11.57 -3.60
C LEU A 9 3.42 11.21 -2.16
N CYS A 10 2.64 10.33 -1.54
CA CYS A 10 2.97 9.74 -0.25
C CYS A 10 3.77 8.45 -0.50
N LEU A 11 5.02 8.42 -0.06
CA LEU A 11 5.86 7.22 -0.08
C LEU A 11 5.96 6.66 1.34
N PHE A 12 5.67 5.38 1.49
CA PHE A 12 5.69 4.67 2.76
C PHE A 12 6.74 3.57 2.75
N ASP A 13 7.46 3.42 3.85
CA ASP A 13 8.25 2.21 4.10
C ASP A 13 7.32 1.00 4.34
N VAL A 14 7.81 -0.22 4.15
CA VAL A 14 6.98 -1.44 4.24
C VAL A 14 7.04 -2.03 5.66
N ASP A 15 8.17 -2.64 6.01
CA ASP A 15 8.34 -3.43 7.24
C ASP A 15 8.44 -2.53 8.48
N GLY A 16 7.51 -2.66 9.42
CA GLY A 16 7.46 -1.82 10.63
C GLY A 16 6.76 -0.47 10.44
N THR A 17 6.36 -0.11 9.21
CA THR A 17 5.57 1.10 8.92
C THR A 17 4.15 0.75 8.45
N LEU A 18 4.03 0.05 7.32
CA LEU A 18 2.72 -0.41 6.81
C LEU A 18 2.30 -1.76 7.40
N THR A 19 3.27 -2.55 7.85
CA THR A 19 3.06 -3.86 8.47
C THR A 19 3.78 -3.92 9.81
N ALA A 20 3.37 -4.82 10.70
CA ALA A 20 4.24 -5.21 11.80
C ALA A 20 5.47 -5.94 11.23
N PRO A 21 6.64 -5.91 11.89
CA PRO A 21 7.87 -6.48 11.35
C PRO A 21 7.69 -7.94 10.89
N ARG A 22 7.99 -8.20 9.61
CA ARG A 22 7.85 -9.49 8.91
C ARG A 22 6.44 -10.09 8.94
N GLN A 23 5.41 -9.27 9.13
CA GLN A 23 4.02 -9.71 9.10
C GLN A 23 3.28 -9.16 7.88
N LYS A 24 2.13 -9.77 7.56
CA LYS A 24 1.21 -9.27 6.53
C LYS A 24 0.52 -7.98 6.99
N ILE A 25 0.18 -7.14 6.03
CA ILE A 25 -0.67 -5.96 6.22
C ILE A 25 -2.03 -6.38 6.80
N THR A 26 -2.55 -5.58 7.71
CA THR A 26 -3.90 -5.79 8.25
C THR A 26 -4.94 -5.31 7.26
N ALA A 27 -6.14 -5.90 7.30
CA ALA A 27 -7.27 -5.44 6.46
C ALA A 27 -7.58 -3.95 6.67
N GLU A 28 -7.55 -3.48 7.92
CA GLU A 28 -7.77 -2.07 8.25
C GLU A 28 -6.75 -1.14 7.58
N MET A 29 -5.46 -1.48 7.61
CA MET A 29 -4.41 -0.67 6.97
C MET A 29 -4.53 -0.71 5.45
N ALA A 30 -4.85 -1.88 4.87
CA ALA A 30 -5.10 -2.01 3.44
C ALA A 30 -6.29 -1.12 3.00
N ASP A 31 -7.41 -1.18 3.72
CA ASP A 31 -8.59 -0.33 3.51
C ASP A 31 -8.25 1.17 3.62
N PHE A 32 -7.43 1.53 4.60
CA PHE A 32 -6.96 2.90 4.78
C PHE A 32 -6.14 3.38 3.58
N LEU A 33 -5.15 2.60 3.12
CA LEU A 33 -4.35 2.91 1.93
C LEU A 33 -5.22 3.00 0.68
N GLN A 34 -6.23 2.13 0.55
CA GLN A 34 -7.20 2.18 -0.55
C GLN A 34 -8.09 3.44 -0.51
N LYS A 35 -8.41 3.97 0.66
CA LYS A 35 -9.13 5.25 0.81
C LYS A 35 -8.19 6.43 0.55
N LEU A 36 -6.93 6.34 0.97
CA LEU A 36 -5.91 7.37 0.79
C LEU A 36 -5.54 7.55 -0.69
N ARG A 37 -5.38 6.46 -1.45
CA ARG A 37 -5.09 6.50 -2.89
C ARG A 37 -6.14 7.21 -3.74
N LYS A 38 -7.38 7.36 -3.22
CA LYS A 38 -8.46 8.12 -3.89
C LYS A 38 -8.26 9.64 -3.77
N LYS A 39 -7.42 10.09 -2.83
CA LYS A 39 -7.17 11.51 -2.55
C LYS A 39 -5.78 11.95 -3.02
N VAL A 40 -4.77 11.10 -2.87
CA VAL A 40 -3.36 11.39 -3.19
C VAL A 40 -2.70 10.17 -3.84
N ARG A 41 -1.61 10.37 -4.58
CA ARG A 41 -0.83 9.25 -5.09
C ARG A 41 -0.09 8.58 -3.93
N VAL A 42 -0.15 7.26 -3.86
CA VAL A 42 0.50 6.45 -2.83
C VAL A 42 1.48 5.50 -3.51
N GLY A 43 2.69 5.41 -2.96
CA GLY A 43 3.71 4.43 -3.34
C GLY A 43 4.36 3.82 -2.11
N VAL A 44 5.00 2.67 -2.31
CA VAL A 44 5.77 2.00 -1.27
C VAL A 44 7.24 1.97 -1.67
N VAL A 45 8.11 2.09 -0.67
CA VAL A 45 9.57 2.00 -0.81
C VAL A 45 10.07 1.01 0.23
N GLY A 46 11.03 0.18 -0.11
CA GLY A 46 11.64 -0.75 0.83
C GLY A 46 13.03 -1.14 0.34
N GLY A 47 13.91 -1.50 1.27
CA GLY A 47 15.24 -2.04 0.95
C GLY A 47 15.21 -3.52 0.57
N SER A 48 14.05 -4.15 0.63
CA SER A 48 13.82 -5.57 0.37
C SER A 48 13.46 -5.83 -1.10
N ASP A 49 13.69 -7.07 -1.52
CA ASP A 49 13.26 -7.57 -2.83
C ASP A 49 11.74 -7.51 -3.01
N PHE A 50 11.30 -7.45 -4.27
CA PHE A 50 9.87 -7.37 -4.61
C PHE A 50 9.04 -8.51 -3.99
N ASP A 51 9.58 -9.74 -3.95
CA ASP A 51 8.89 -10.90 -3.37
C ASP A 51 8.52 -10.66 -1.90
N LYS A 52 9.43 -10.08 -1.10
CA LYS A 52 9.17 -9.78 0.31
C LYS A 52 8.10 -8.70 0.48
N VAL A 53 8.09 -7.71 -0.42
CA VAL A 53 7.04 -6.67 -0.42
C VAL A 53 5.70 -7.28 -0.80
N GLN A 54 5.67 -8.19 -1.77
CA GLN A 54 4.47 -8.91 -2.18
C GLN A 54 3.96 -9.84 -1.07
N GLU A 55 4.83 -10.53 -0.33
CA GLU A 55 4.40 -11.37 0.80
C GLU A 55 3.72 -10.56 1.91
N GLN A 56 4.16 -9.32 2.14
CA GLN A 56 3.64 -8.47 3.21
C GLN A 56 2.42 -7.64 2.80
N LEU A 57 2.40 -7.11 1.57
CA LEU A 57 1.34 -6.23 1.08
C LEU A 57 0.38 -6.92 0.11
N GLY A 58 0.72 -8.11 -0.36
CA GLY A 58 -0.02 -8.86 -1.37
C GLY A 58 -0.84 -10.00 -0.79
N ASP A 59 -2.15 -9.82 -0.88
CA ASP A 59 -3.12 -10.77 -1.42
C ASP A 59 -4.34 -9.92 -1.80
N ASP A 60 -4.64 -9.83 -3.11
CA ASP A 60 -5.83 -9.14 -3.61
C ASP A 60 -7.08 -9.98 -3.23
N GLU A 61 -7.62 -9.79 -2.03
CA GLU A 61 -8.89 -10.38 -1.59
C GLU A 61 -10.11 -9.72 -2.28
N HIS A 62 -9.98 -9.37 -3.56
CA HIS A 62 -11.12 -8.99 -4.41
C HIS A 62 -11.49 -10.08 -5.42
N SER A 63 -10.87 -11.26 -5.34
CA SER A 63 -11.11 -12.38 -6.28
C SER A 63 -11.74 -13.64 -5.66
N LYS A 64 -12.50 -13.51 -4.56
CA LYS A 64 -13.51 -14.53 -4.21
C LYS A 64 -14.91 -13.95 -4.42
N SER A 65 -15.38 -13.99 -5.67
CA SER A 65 -16.82 -14.05 -5.92
C SER A 65 -17.37 -15.26 -5.15
N PRO A 66 -18.35 -15.10 -4.25
CA PRO A 66 -19.14 -16.23 -3.81
C PRO A 66 -19.95 -16.70 -5.02
N GLY A 67 -19.73 -17.94 -5.44
CA GLY A 67 -20.62 -18.64 -6.36
C GLY A 67 -21.94 -19.00 -5.69
#